data_AF-A0A3B9J3C8-F1
#
_entry.id   AF-A0A3B9J3C8-F1
#
_cell.length_a   1.000
_cell.length_b   1.000
_cell.length_c   1.000
_cell.angle_alpha   90.00
_cell.angle_beta   90.00
_cell.angle_gamma   90.00
#
_symmetry.space_group_name_H-M   'P 1'
#
loop_
_entity.id
_entity.type
_entity.pdbx_description
1 polymer ?
#
loop_
_entity_poly.entity_id
_entity_poly.type
_entity_poly.pdbx_seq_one_letter_code
_entity_poly.pdbx_strand_id
1 'polypeptide(L)'
;MTRVLSGIQPTGDIHLGNYLGALRQWAVDQHEHDSFYCAVDLHAVTVQQDPEELRAKTLETMATLVAVGLDPEVCTLFVQSHVPYHTELSWLLECTVSFGELRRMTQFKDKSTKQGDGGQEHVSAGLFTYPALMAADILIYDADRVPVGDDQRQHLELTRDIAERFNSRYGDTFVLPSAAIPKIAARVMDLQEPTNKMSKSADSSLGTVGIFEDVSSIAKKFKRAVTDSSSEVRFDFETKPGVSNL
;
A
#
# COMPACT_ATOMS: atom_id res chain seq x y z
N MET A 1 24.73 0.44 2.36
CA MET A 1 23.70 0.59 1.31
C MET A 1 22.43 1.00 2.03
N THR A 2 21.63 1.92 1.49
CA THR A 2 20.35 2.31 2.13
C THR A 2 19.37 1.14 2.06
N ARG A 3 18.72 0.81 3.19
CA ARG A 3 17.68 -0.21 3.26
C ARG A 3 16.31 0.37 2.95
N VAL A 4 15.59 -0.31 2.08
CA VAL A 4 14.25 0.09 1.63
C VAL A 4 13.29 -1.04 1.91
N LEU A 5 12.15 -0.72 2.53
CA LEU A 5 11.08 -1.69 2.75
C LEU A 5 9.75 -1.17 2.22
N SER A 6 9.02 -2.01 1.49
CA SER A 6 7.64 -1.73 1.13
C SER A 6 6.79 -3.01 1.11
N GLY A 7 5.54 -2.89 1.55
CA GLY A 7 4.59 -3.99 1.62
C GLY A 7 3.32 -3.69 0.82
N ILE A 8 2.74 -4.73 0.22
CA ILE A 8 1.46 -4.65 -0.50
C ILE A 8 0.48 -5.70 0.02
N GLN A 9 -0.76 -5.30 0.29
CA GLN A 9 -1.80 -6.24 0.70
C GLN A 9 -2.18 -7.15 -0.49
N PRO A 10 -2.29 -8.47 -0.27
CA PRO A 10 -2.67 -9.41 -1.30
C PRO A 10 -4.17 -9.34 -1.62
N THR A 11 -4.54 -8.42 -2.50
CA THR A 11 -5.95 -8.23 -2.90
C THR A 11 -6.28 -8.82 -4.28
N GLY A 12 -5.30 -9.31 -5.05
CA GLY A 12 -5.47 -9.82 -6.43
C GLY A 12 -5.63 -8.72 -7.49
N ASP A 13 -6.40 -7.67 -7.20
CA ASP A 13 -6.75 -6.64 -8.20
C ASP A 13 -5.71 -5.52 -8.33
N ILE A 14 -4.48 -5.82 -8.76
CA ILE A 14 -3.47 -4.80 -9.04
C ILE A 14 -3.87 -4.04 -10.32
N HIS A 15 -4.02 -2.72 -10.20
CA HIS A 15 -4.38 -1.85 -11.31
C HIS A 15 -3.22 -0.96 -11.76
N LEU A 16 -3.39 -0.31 -12.91
CA LEU A 16 -2.40 0.54 -13.57
C LEU A 16 -1.84 1.62 -12.64
N GLY A 17 -2.70 2.22 -11.80
CA GLY A 17 -2.26 3.16 -10.76
C GLY A 17 -1.31 2.57 -9.72
N ASN A 18 -1.48 1.30 -9.30
CA ASN A 18 -0.52 0.65 -8.41
C ASN A 18 0.81 0.37 -9.14
N TYR A 19 0.71 -0.09 -10.39
CA TYR A 19 1.89 -0.39 -11.22
C TYR A 19 2.74 0.85 -11.47
N LEU A 20 2.15 1.93 -11.97
CA LEU A 20 2.87 3.17 -12.28
C LEU A 20 3.26 3.96 -11.04
N GLY A 21 2.47 3.86 -9.96
CA GLY A 21 2.70 4.61 -8.72
C GLY A 21 3.74 3.99 -7.79
N ALA A 22 3.97 2.68 -7.88
CA ALA A 22 4.88 1.97 -6.96
C ALA A 22 5.67 0.85 -7.65
N LEU A 23 4.99 -0.17 -8.20
CA LEU A 23 5.65 -1.43 -8.59
C LEU A 23 6.74 -1.25 -9.65
N ARG A 24 6.48 -0.40 -10.66
CA ARG A 24 7.47 -0.08 -11.70
C ARG A 24 8.71 0.59 -11.10
N GLN A 25 8.53 1.44 -10.10
CA GLN A 25 9.65 2.11 -9.44
C GLN A 25 10.46 1.13 -8.61
N TRP A 26 9.81 0.18 -7.92
CA TRP A 26 10.50 -0.88 -7.18
C TRP A 26 11.42 -1.72 -8.07
N ALA A 27 10.95 -2.10 -9.26
CA ALA A 27 11.75 -2.86 -10.21
C ALA A 27 13.00 -2.10 -10.69
N VAL A 28 12.99 -0.76 -10.65
CA VAL A 28 14.18 0.05 -10.97
C VAL A 28 15.07 0.23 -9.74
N ASP A 29 14.46 0.59 -8.60
CA ASP A 29 15.17 0.94 -7.36
C ASP A 29 15.85 -0.26 -6.68
N GLN A 30 15.41 -1.49 -6.97
CA GLN A 30 15.99 -2.71 -6.39
C GLN A 30 17.51 -2.82 -6.61
N HIS A 31 18.06 -2.21 -7.65
CA HIS A 31 19.48 -2.24 -7.96
C HIS A 31 20.29 -1.14 -7.23
N GLU A 32 19.64 -0.14 -6.65
CA GLU A 32 20.28 0.99 -5.95
C GLU A 32 20.33 0.80 -4.43
N HIS A 33 19.48 -0.09 -3.89
CA HIS A 33 19.19 -0.19 -2.47
C HIS A 33 19.10 -1.65 -2.01
N ASP A 34 19.38 -1.88 -0.73
CA ASP A 34 19.11 -3.17 -0.08
C ASP A 34 17.60 -3.26 0.18
N SER A 35 16.88 -3.91 -0.74
CA SER A 35 15.43 -3.77 -0.87
C SER A 35 14.66 -5.00 -0.37
N PHE A 36 13.61 -4.74 0.40
CA PHE A 36 12.68 -5.72 0.95
C PHE A 36 11.27 -5.43 0.46
N TYR A 37 10.68 -6.38 -0.26
CA TYR A 37 9.29 -6.26 -0.72
C TYR A 37 8.48 -7.46 -0.25
N CYS A 38 7.29 -7.19 0.30
CA CYS A 38 6.48 -8.26 0.86
C CYS A 38 4.98 -8.19 0.53
N ALA A 39 4.37 -9.37 0.43
CA ALA A 39 2.93 -9.52 0.52
C ALA A 39 2.53 -9.52 2.00
N VAL A 40 1.79 -8.50 2.43
CA VAL A 40 1.37 -8.31 3.83
C VAL A 40 0.03 -8.98 4.12
N ASP A 41 0.04 -10.32 4.16
CA ASP A 41 -1.14 -11.15 4.39
C ASP A 41 -1.69 -11.07 5.83
N LEU A 42 -0.84 -10.82 6.83
CA LEU A 42 -1.30 -10.58 8.21
C LEU A 42 -2.10 -9.26 8.33
N HIS A 43 -1.77 -8.25 7.51
CA HIS A 43 -2.59 -7.04 7.43
C HIS A 43 -3.93 -7.29 6.73
N ALA A 44 -3.99 -8.21 5.77
CA ALA A 44 -5.24 -8.52 5.05
C ALA A 44 -6.30 -9.14 5.97
N VAL A 45 -5.90 -9.96 6.94
CA VAL A 45 -6.82 -10.61 7.90
C VAL A 45 -7.33 -9.70 9.01
N THR A 46 -6.96 -8.41 9.01
CA THR A 46 -7.56 -7.40 9.91
C THR A 46 -9.04 -7.15 9.60
N VAL A 47 -9.51 -7.57 8.43
CA VAL A 47 -10.92 -7.66 8.06
C VAL A 47 -11.23 -9.10 7.61
N GLN A 48 -12.51 -9.45 7.53
CA GLN A 48 -12.91 -10.79 7.10
C GLN A 48 -12.41 -11.10 5.68
N GLN A 49 -11.82 -12.28 5.52
CA GLN A 49 -11.30 -12.80 4.25
C GLN A 49 -11.85 -14.22 4.03
N ASP A 50 -12.03 -14.59 2.76
CA ASP A 50 -12.13 -16.01 2.40
C ASP A 50 -10.72 -16.65 2.43
N PRO A 51 -10.51 -17.76 3.17
CA PRO A 51 -9.18 -18.36 3.30
C PRO A 51 -8.58 -18.91 2.00
N GLU A 52 -9.41 -19.43 1.08
CA GLU A 52 -8.94 -19.95 -0.20
C GLU A 52 -8.56 -18.79 -1.13
N GLU A 53 -9.38 -17.75 -1.15
CA GLU A 53 -9.15 -16.52 -1.90
C GLU A 53 -7.88 -15.80 -1.41
N LEU A 54 -7.68 -15.62 -0.10
CA LEU A 54 -6.48 -14.99 0.44
C LEU A 54 -5.21 -15.76 0.06
N ARG A 55 -5.24 -17.09 0.12
CA ARG A 55 -4.11 -17.93 -0.31
C ARG A 55 -3.80 -17.72 -1.79
N ALA A 56 -4.83 -17.76 -2.64
CA ALA A 56 -4.67 -17.54 -4.08
C ALA A 56 -4.12 -16.15 -4.40
N LYS A 57 -4.69 -15.10 -3.77
CA LYS A 57 -4.28 -13.70 -3.95
C LYS A 57 -2.87 -13.43 -3.45
N THR A 58 -2.43 -14.12 -2.38
CA THR A 58 -1.05 -14.01 -1.89
C THR A 58 -0.07 -14.54 -2.92
N LEU A 59 -0.35 -15.71 -3.51
CA LEU A 59 0.47 -16.28 -4.57
C LEU A 59 0.48 -15.39 -5.83
N GLU A 60 -0.69 -14.89 -6.24
CA GLU A 60 -0.83 -13.99 -7.39
C GLU A 60 -0.05 -12.69 -7.18
N THR A 61 -0.08 -12.14 -5.97
CA THR A 61 0.68 -10.93 -5.62
C THR A 61 2.18 -11.17 -5.76
N MET A 62 2.69 -12.28 -5.23
CA MET A 62 4.12 -12.62 -5.36
C MET A 62 4.50 -12.88 -6.82
N ALA A 63 3.67 -13.60 -7.59
CA ALA A 63 3.89 -13.81 -9.02
C ALA A 63 3.91 -12.49 -9.79
N THR A 64 3.02 -11.56 -9.44
CA THR A 64 2.98 -10.22 -10.02
C THR A 64 4.25 -9.44 -9.74
N LEU A 65 4.74 -9.45 -8.50
CA LEU A 65 5.97 -8.77 -8.10
C LEU A 65 7.17 -9.24 -8.94
N VAL A 66 7.28 -10.54 -9.19
CA VAL A 66 8.30 -11.10 -10.09
C VAL A 66 8.04 -10.67 -11.54
N ALA A 67 6.80 -10.75 -12.01
CA ALA A 67 6.43 -10.42 -13.40
C ALA A 67 6.67 -8.95 -13.77
N VAL A 68 6.55 -8.01 -12.81
CA VAL A 68 6.88 -6.59 -13.04
C VAL A 68 8.39 -6.32 -13.10
N GLY A 69 9.21 -7.32 -12.78
CA GLY A 69 10.66 -7.27 -12.92
C GLY A 69 11.45 -7.28 -11.61
N LEU A 70 10.83 -7.53 -10.45
CA LEU A 70 11.60 -7.75 -9.22
C LEU A 70 12.34 -9.09 -9.31
N ASP A 71 13.64 -9.05 -9.07
CA ASP A 71 14.53 -10.19 -9.13
C ASP A 71 14.85 -10.66 -7.71
N PRO A 72 14.43 -11.88 -7.31
CA PRO A 72 14.75 -12.45 -5.99
C PRO A 72 16.25 -12.62 -5.71
N GLU A 73 17.10 -12.61 -6.75
CA GLU A 73 18.56 -12.65 -6.59
C GLU A 73 19.16 -11.26 -6.30
N VAL A 74 18.37 -10.19 -6.45
CA VAL A 74 18.78 -8.79 -6.25
C VAL A 74 18.12 -8.19 -5.01
N CYS A 75 16.86 -8.52 -4.74
CA CYS A 75 16.09 -8.02 -3.60
C CYS A 75 15.41 -9.16 -2.83
N THR A 76 15.03 -8.89 -1.58
CA THR A 76 14.33 -9.88 -0.75
C THR A 76 12.82 -9.80 -1.01
N LEU A 77 12.26 -10.86 -1.59
CA LEU A 77 10.82 -11.05 -1.76
C LEU A 77 10.28 -12.07 -0.76
N PHE A 78 9.25 -11.72 0.01
CA PHE A 78 8.68 -12.64 1.00
C PHE A 78 7.19 -12.42 1.28
N VAL A 79 6.58 -13.41 1.95
CA VAL A 79 5.21 -13.31 2.49
C VAL A 79 5.32 -13.05 3.99
N GLN A 80 4.60 -12.05 4.49
CA GLN A 80 4.73 -11.56 5.86
C GLN A 80 4.50 -12.67 6.91
N SER A 81 3.45 -13.48 6.76
CA SER A 81 3.16 -14.58 7.68
C SER A 81 4.21 -15.70 7.73
N HIS A 82 5.10 -15.79 6.73
CA HIS A 82 6.18 -16.79 6.72
C HIS A 82 7.35 -16.40 7.63
N VAL A 83 7.36 -15.18 8.16
CA VAL A 83 8.40 -14.66 9.04
C VAL A 83 7.78 -14.37 10.41
N PRO A 84 7.91 -15.26 11.41
CA PRO A 84 7.18 -15.15 12.68
C PRO A 84 7.54 -13.88 13.47
N TYR A 85 8.75 -13.36 13.26
CA TYR A 85 9.25 -12.19 13.96
C TYR A 85 8.41 -10.92 13.74
N HIS A 86 7.63 -10.83 12.65
CA HIS A 86 6.67 -9.73 12.46
C HIS A 86 5.62 -9.71 13.58
N THR A 87 5.06 -10.87 13.92
CA THR A 87 4.07 -11.01 14.98
C THR A 87 4.67 -10.86 16.37
N GLU A 88 5.87 -11.41 16.58
CA GLU A 88 6.60 -11.31 17.85
C GLU A 88 6.95 -9.86 18.18
N LEU A 89 7.50 -9.12 17.21
CA LEU A 89 7.81 -7.70 17.40
C LEU A 89 6.54 -6.86 17.50
N SER A 90 5.49 -7.15 16.71
CA SER A 90 4.20 -6.44 16.81
C SER A 90 3.67 -6.44 18.24
N TRP A 91 3.73 -7.58 18.93
CA TRP A 91 3.31 -7.68 20.33
C TRP A 91 4.10 -6.75 21.27
N LEU A 92 5.42 -6.66 21.08
CA LEU A 92 6.26 -5.76 21.87
C LEU A 92 5.94 -4.29 21.57
N LEU A 93 5.64 -3.96 20.31
CA LEU A 93 5.29 -2.60 19.91
C LEU A 93 3.87 -2.19 20.31
N GLU A 94 2.93 -3.13 20.38
CA GLU A 94 1.60 -2.93 20.98
C GLU A 94 1.72 -2.52 22.46
N CYS A 95 2.71 -3.04 23.18
CA CYS A 95 3.03 -2.64 24.55
C CYS A 95 3.72 -1.26 24.65
N THR A 96 4.11 -0.67 23.52
CA THR A 96 4.80 0.63 23.44
C THR A 96 3.88 1.75 22.96
N VAL A 97 3.01 1.46 21.99
CA VAL A 97 2.02 2.41 21.46
C VAL A 97 0.87 2.62 22.46
N SER A 98 0.35 3.84 22.53
CA SER A 98 -0.81 4.13 23.39
C SER A 98 -2.13 3.92 22.66
N PHE A 99 -3.15 3.53 23.42
CA PHE A 99 -4.53 3.46 22.94
C PHE A 99 -5.00 4.76 22.25
N GLY A 100 -4.60 5.91 22.80
CA GLY A 100 -4.98 7.21 22.26
C GLY A 100 -4.40 7.49 20.87
N GLU A 101 -3.18 7.04 20.59
CA GLU A 101 -2.54 7.15 19.28
C GLU A 101 -3.29 6.32 18.23
N LEU A 102 -3.55 5.04 18.54
CA LEU A 102 -4.29 4.14 17.67
C LEU A 102 -5.70 4.66 17.38
N ARG A 103 -6.43 5.13 18.40
CA ARG A 103 -7.80 5.68 18.25
C ARG A 103 -7.84 6.93 17.36
N ARG A 104 -6.75 7.68 17.24
CA ARG A 104 -6.69 8.90 16.42
C ARG A 104 -6.35 8.65 14.95
N MET A 105 -5.95 7.43 14.59
CA MET A 105 -5.65 7.08 13.20
C MET A 105 -6.86 7.32 12.29
N THR A 106 -6.68 8.06 11.20
CA THR A 106 -7.75 8.39 10.25
C THR A 106 -8.28 7.13 9.58
N GLN A 107 -7.38 6.25 9.13
CA GLN A 107 -7.75 4.98 8.50
C GLN A 107 -8.58 4.08 9.42
N PHE A 108 -8.29 4.06 10.73
CA PHE A 108 -9.11 3.31 11.68
C PHE A 108 -10.54 3.86 11.71
N LYS A 109 -10.71 5.19 11.86
CA LYS A 109 -12.02 5.85 11.89
C LYS A 109 -12.81 5.64 10.60
N ASP A 110 -12.14 5.76 9.45
CA ASP A 110 -12.77 5.61 8.14
C ASP A 110 -13.21 4.15 7.89
N LYS A 111 -12.36 3.18 8.24
CA LYS A 111 -12.69 1.76 8.07
C LYS A 111 -13.72 1.27 9.09
N SER A 112 -13.69 1.76 10.33
CA SER A 112 -14.67 1.39 11.37
C SER A 112 -16.06 1.93 11.07
N THR A 113 -16.17 3.07 10.38
CA THR A 113 -17.46 3.68 10.02
C THR A 113 -18.07 3.08 8.77
N LYS A 114 -17.23 2.71 7.78
CA LYS A 114 -17.67 2.06 6.53
C LYS A 114 -18.27 0.67 6.71
N GLN A 115 -18.13 0.04 7.88
CA GLN A 115 -18.81 -1.23 8.16
C GLN A 115 -20.34 -1.11 8.39
N GLY A 116 -20.94 0.10 8.38
CA GLY A 116 -22.36 0.41 8.09
C GLY A 116 -23.47 -0.21 8.98
N ASP A 117 -24.39 0.63 9.51
CA ASP A 117 -25.76 0.43 10.09
C ASP A 117 -26.14 -0.87 10.85
N GLY A 118 -25.14 -1.65 11.24
CA GLY A 118 -25.14 -2.87 12.05
C GLY A 118 -23.68 -3.29 12.36
N GLY A 119 -22.72 -2.83 11.56
CA GLY A 119 -21.28 -3.09 11.68
C GLY A 119 -20.50 -2.31 12.75
N GLN A 120 -21.16 -1.66 13.72
CA GLN A 120 -20.47 -1.34 14.97
C GLN A 120 -20.29 -2.56 15.88
N GLU A 121 -21.03 -3.66 15.65
CA GLU A 121 -20.96 -4.84 16.52
C GLU A 121 -19.64 -5.63 16.38
N HIS A 122 -18.94 -5.55 15.25
CA HIS A 122 -17.70 -6.32 15.05
C HIS A 122 -16.60 -5.59 14.27
N VAL A 123 -15.97 -4.62 14.93
CA VAL A 123 -14.66 -4.11 14.53
C VAL A 123 -13.59 -5.01 15.14
N SER A 124 -12.76 -5.65 14.30
CA SER A 124 -11.70 -6.53 14.80
C SER A 124 -10.68 -5.73 15.62
N ALA A 125 -10.13 -6.35 16.66
CA ALA A 125 -9.01 -5.76 17.39
C ALA A 125 -7.79 -5.52 16.47
N GLY A 126 -7.58 -6.41 15.50
CA GLY A 126 -6.52 -6.26 14.51
C GLY A 126 -6.66 -4.98 13.66
N LEU A 127 -7.89 -4.55 13.32
CA LEU A 127 -8.09 -3.28 12.62
C LEU A 127 -7.66 -2.07 13.47
N PHE A 128 -7.70 -2.21 14.79
CA PHE A 128 -7.23 -1.17 15.72
C PHE A 128 -5.72 -1.24 15.95
N THR A 129 -5.13 -2.44 16.02
CA THR A 129 -3.71 -2.63 16.39
C THR A 129 -2.76 -2.79 15.20
N TYR A 130 -3.24 -2.97 13.96
CA TYR A 130 -2.35 -3.12 12.80
C TYR A 130 -1.32 -1.99 12.61
N PRO A 131 -1.50 -0.73 13.08
CA PRO A 131 -0.41 0.24 13.00
C PRO A 131 0.85 -0.17 13.79
N ALA A 132 0.71 -0.94 14.87
CA ALA A 132 1.84 -1.53 15.58
C ALA A 132 2.49 -2.67 14.77
N LEU A 133 1.68 -3.47 14.07
CA LEU A 133 2.19 -4.49 13.14
C LEU A 133 2.95 -3.84 11.98
N MET A 134 2.44 -2.75 11.40
CA MET A 134 3.15 -2.00 10.36
C MET A 134 4.47 -1.43 10.87
N ALA A 135 4.50 -0.93 12.12
CA ALA A 135 5.75 -0.51 12.74
C ALA A 135 6.73 -1.69 12.89
N ALA A 136 6.24 -2.88 13.29
CA ALA A 136 7.08 -4.07 13.38
C ALA A 136 7.65 -4.49 12.02
N ASP A 137 6.82 -4.43 10.97
CA ASP A 137 7.23 -4.74 9.60
C ASP A 137 8.40 -3.86 9.14
N ILE A 138 8.41 -2.59 9.53
CA ILE A 138 9.45 -1.63 9.14
C ILE A 138 10.70 -1.78 10.01
N LEU A 139 10.53 -1.84 11.34
CA LEU A 139 11.62 -1.74 12.29
C LEU A 139 12.45 -3.01 12.39
N ILE A 140 11.89 -4.19 12.10
CA ILE A 140 12.65 -5.44 12.17
C ILE A 140 13.81 -5.53 11.15
N TYR A 141 13.73 -4.78 10.06
CA TYR A 141 14.76 -4.74 9.02
C TYR A 141 15.68 -3.52 9.12
N ASP A 142 15.49 -2.68 10.14
CA ASP A 142 16.15 -1.36 10.25
C ASP A 142 16.03 -0.55 8.94
N ALA A 143 14.82 -0.46 8.39
CA ALA A 143 14.61 0.22 7.12
C ALA A 143 14.91 1.72 7.25
N ASP A 144 15.82 2.24 6.42
CA ASP A 144 16.12 3.67 6.35
C ASP A 144 14.99 4.45 5.66
N ARG A 145 14.38 3.82 4.65
CA ARG A 145 13.40 4.43 3.76
C ARG A 145 12.20 3.52 3.54
N VAL A 146 11.01 4.10 3.59
CA VAL A 146 9.75 3.39 3.33
C VAL A 146 9.00 4.12 2.21
N PRO A 147 8.94 3.55 1.00
CA PRO A 147 8.19 4.11 -0.12
C PRO A 147 6.70 3.94 0.15
N VAL A 148 6.03 5.02 0.51
CA VAL A 148 4.62 5.00 0.85
C VAL A 148 3.88 6.19 0.24
N GLY A 149 2.60 5.99 -0.07
CA GLY A 149 1.71 7.07 -0.49
C GLY A 149 1.34 7.99 0.67
N ASP A 150 0.76 9.16 0.35
CA ASP A 150 0.30 10.15 1.33
C ASP A 150 -0.67 9.56 2.36
N ASP A 151 -1.45 8.55 1.96
CA ASP A 151 -2.43 7.85 2.81
C ASP A 151 -1.78 7.08 3.98
N GLN A 152 -0.52 6.70 3.86
CA GLN A 152 0.21 5.93 4.88
C GLN A 152 1.18 6.77 5.71
N ARG A 153 1.28 8.09 5.42
CA ARG A 153 2.20 8.98 6.12
C ARG A 153 1.96 8.99 7.64
N GLN A 154 0.70 8.96 8.06
CA GLN A 154 0.36 8.93 9.48
C GLN A 154 0.88 7.67 10.20
N HIS A 155 0.87 6.51 9.54
CA HIS A 155 1.41 5.28 10.12
C HIS A 155 2.93 5.30 10.20
N LEU A 156 3.60 5.94 9.24
CA LEU A 156 5.05 6.10 9.28
C LEU A 156 5.48 7.03 10.41
N GLU A 157 4.78 8.14 10.64
CA GLU A 157 5.03 9.00 11.80
C GLU A 157 4.83 8.23 13.11
N LEU A 158 3.76 7.45 13.22
CA LEU A 158 3.53 6.59 14.40
C LEU A 158 4.66 5.55 14.58
N THR A 159 5.16 4.98 13.50
CA THR A 159 6.30 4.04 13.54
C THR A 159 7.55 4.71 14.11
N ARG A 160 7.83 5.95 13.70
CA ARG A 160 8.94 6.76 14.24
C ARG A 160 8.74 7.06 15.72
N ASP A 161 7.55 7.49 16.12
CA ASP A 161 7.23 7.78 17.53
C ASP A 161 7.40 6.53 18.42
N ILE A 162 6.98 5.36 17.94
CA ILE A 162 7.17 4.07 18.62
C ILE A 162 8.65 3.74 18.74
N ALA A 163 9.42 3.88 17.67
CA ALA A 163 10.86 3.60 17.66
C ALA A 163 11.64 4.53 18.60
N GLU A 164 11.39 5.85 18.56
CA GLU A 164 12.00 6.83 19.46
C GLU A 164 11.71 6.51 20.93
N ARG A 165 10.46 6.14 21.22
CA ARG A 165 10.02 5.76 22.58
C ARG A 165 10.69 4.47 23.05
N PHE A 166 10.79 3.46 22.18
CA PHE A 166 11.46 2.21 22.49
C PHE A 166 12.95 2.46 22.76
N ASN A 167 13.62 3.18 21.86
CA ASN A 167 15.04 3.51 21.99
C ASN A 167 15.34 4.30 23.27
N SER A 168 14.49 5.27 23.61
CA SER A 168 14.63 6.06 24.84
C SER A 168 14.48 5.22 26.12
N ARG A 169 13.65 4.17 26.09
CA ARG A 169 13.35 3.34 27.26
C ARG A 169 14.34 2.19 27.43
N TYR A 170 14.76 1.56 26.34
CA TYR A 170 15.51 0.30 26.35
C TYR A 170 16.93 0.41 25.78
N GLY A 171 17.30 1.57 25.23
CA GLY A 171 18.59 1.81 24.58
C GLY A 171 18.47 1.86 23.05
N ASP A 172 19.48 2.41 22.38
CA ASP A 172 19.50 2.59 20.93
C ASP A 172 19.39 1.25 20.20
N THR A 173 18.17 0.94 19.70
CA THR A 173 17.80 -0.38 19.16
C THR A 173 17.38 -0.28 17.71
N PHE A 174 16.43 0.61 17.39
CA PHE A 174 15.85 0.72 16.05
C PHE A 174 16.36 1.93 15.26
N VAL A 175 16.54 1.75 13.95
CA VAL A 175 16.70 2.86 13.01
C VAL A 175 15.37 3.60 12.82
N LEU A 176 15.40 4.93 12.80
CA LEU A 176 14.22 5.76 12.55
C LEU A 176 13.96 5.88 11.03
N PRO A 177 12.88 5.28 10.51
CA PRO A 177 12.63 5.27 9.08
C PRO A 177 12.21 6.66 8.57
N SER A 178 12.48 6.92 7.29
CA SER A 178 12.06 8.13 6.58
C SER A 178 11.13 7.82 5.40
N ALA A 179 10.22 8.74 5.07
CA ALA A 179 9.37 8.57 3.90
C ALA A 179 10.19 8.71 2.62
N ALA A 180 10.07 7.75 1.71
CA ALA A 180 10.55 7.91 0.35
C ALA A 180 9.37 8.29 -0.55
N ILE A 181 9.31 9.56 -0.96
CA ILE A 181 8.33 10.00 -1.96
C ILE A 181 8.88 9.64 -3.33
N PRO A 182 8.18 8.86 -4.16
CA PRO A 182 8.60 8.61 -5.53
C PRO A 182 8.78 9.93 -6.27
N LYS A 183 9.92 10.14 -6.93
CA LYS A 183 10.21 11.38 -7.69
C LYS A 183 9.13 11.70 -8.74
N ILE A 184 8.47 10.65 -9.24
CA ILE A 184 7.32 10.72 -10.13
C ILE A 184 6.31 9.69 -9.63
N ALA A 185 5.55 10.03 -8.59
CA ALA A 185 4.35 9.26 -8.29
C ALA A 185 3.30 9.64 -9.34
N ALA A 186 3.19 8.87 -10.42
CA ALA A 186 2.10 9.03 -11.38
C ALA A 186 0.79 8.83 -10.60
N ARG A 187 0.11 9.93 -10.26
CA ARG A 187 -1.21 9.88 -9.65
C ARG A 187 -2.20 9.57 -10.76
N VAL A 188 -2.32 8.29 -11.09
CA VAL A 188 -3.25 7.80 -12.09
C VAL A 188 -4.67 7.93 -11.57
N MET A 189 -5.47 8.70 -12.28
CA MET A 189 -6.87 8.99 -11.96
C MET A 189 -7.79 7.97 -12.64
N ASP A 190 -9.00 7.86 -12.11
CA ASP A 190 -10.05 7.03 -12.67
C ASP A 190 -10.42 7.51 -14.08
N LEU A 191 -10.57 6.58 -15.04
CA LEU A 191 -10.86 6.91 -16.43
C LEU A 191 -12.29 7.44 -16.64
N GLN A 192 -13.21 7.24 -15.71
CA GLN A 192 -14.58 7.74 -15.75
C GLN A 192 -14.78 8.94 -14.82
N GLU A 193 -14.04 9.00 -13.72
CA GLU A 193 -14.05 10.12 -12.77
C GLU A 193 -12.63 10.70 -12.59
N PRO A 194 -12.14 11.54 -13.53
CA PRO A 194 -10.75 11.98 -13.56
C PRO A 194 -10.29 12.84 -12.37
N THR A 195 -11.20 13.23 -11.49
CA THR A 195 -10.92 13.93 -10.22
C THR A 195 -10.64 12.96 -9.07
N ASN A 196 -10.98 11.68 -9.24
CA ASN A 196 -10.81 10.62 -8.25
C ASN A 196 -9.60 9.75 -8.60
N LYS A 197 -8.84 9.33 -7.58
CA LYS A 197 -7.72 8.41 -7.77
C LYS A 197 -8.26 7.07 -8.23
N MET A 198 -7.61 6.43 -9.20
CA MET A 198 -7.96 5.08 -9.63
C MET A 198 -7.96 4.14 -8.41
N SER A 199 -9.07 3.44 -8.20
CA SER A 199 -9.31 2.61 -7.02
C SER A 199 -9.89 1.25 -7.41
N LYS A 200 -9.60 0.24 -6.59
CA LYS A 200 -10.16 -1.10 -6.68
C LYS A 200 -11.67 -1.14 -6.43
N SER A 201 -12.17 -0.16 -5.67
CA SER A 201 -13.56 -0.10 -5.20
C SER A 201 -14.42 0.94 -5.93
N ALA A 202 -14.04 1.34 -7.15
CA ALA A 202 -14.83 2.29 -7.92
C ALA A 202 -16.15 1.64 -8.38
N ASP A 203 -17.22 2.42 -8.39
CA ASP A 203 -18.57 1.95 -8.77
C ASP A 203 -18.65 1.46 -10.23
N SER A 204 -17.69 1.87 -11.07
CA SER A 204 -17.60 1.49 -12.49
C SER A 204 -16.29 0.76 -12.79
N SER A 205 -16.39 -0.47 -13.28
CA SER A 205 -15.25 -1.24 -13.75
C SER A 205 -14.54 -0.62 -14.97
N LEU A 206 -15.16 0.36 -15.65
CA LEU A 206 -14.54 1.07 -16.77
C LEU A 206 -13.51 2.12 -16.33
N GLY A 207 -13.57 2.55 -15.07
CA GLY A 207 -12.69 3.57 -14.49
C GLY A 207 -11.29 3.06 -14.13
N THR A 208 -11.19 1.76 -13.83
CA THR A 208 -9.97 1.11 -13.36
C THR A 208 -9.43 0.15 -14.40
N VAL A 209 -8.12 0.17 -14.66
CA VAL A 209 -7.45 -0.74 -15.61
C VAL A 209 -6.58 -1.72 -14.83
N GLY A 210 -6.96 -3.00 -14.80
CA GLY A 210 -6.16 -4.10 -14.25
C GLY A 210 -4.96 -4.41 -15.14
N ILE A 211 -3.85 -4.84 -14.53
CA ILE A 211 -2.60 -5.12 -15.27
C ILE A 211 -2.64 -6.43 -16.05
N PHE A 212 -3.56 -7.34 -15.71
CA PHE A 212 -3.75 -8.64 -16.38
C PHE A 212 -5.03 -8.68 -17.23
N GLU A 213 -5.61 -7.52 -17.56
CA GLU A 213 -6.78 -7.47 -18.44
C GLU A 213 -6.45 -7.79 -19.89
N ASP A 214 -7.42 -8.36 -20.60
CA ASP A 214 -7.33 -8.56 -22.04
C ASP A 214 -7.17 -7.21 -22.77
N VAL A 215 -6.34 -7.21 -23.81
CA VAL A 215 -6.05 -6.03 -24.65
C VAL A 215 -7.33 -5.38 -25.18
N SER A 216 -8.37 -6.17 -25.48
CA SER A 216 -9.66 -5.66 -25.95
C SER A 216 -10.44 -4.91 -24.86
N SER A 217 -10.38 -5.37 -23.61
CA SER A 217 -10.95 -4.67 -22.44
C SER A 217 -10.22 -3.36 -22.19
N ILE A 218 -8.89 -3.40 -22.15
CA ILE A 218 -8.04 -2.22 -21.96
C ILE A 218 -8.35 -1.17 -23.04
N ALA A 219 -8.35 -1.56 -24.31
CA ALA A 219 -8.65 -0.66 -25.42
C ALA A 219 -10.06 -0.05 -25.30
N LYS A 220 -11.05 -0.81 -24.83
CA LYS A 220 -12.41 -0.31 -24.62
C LYS A 220 -12.47 0.73 -23.50
N LYS A 221 -11.74 0.53 -22.40
CA LYS A 221 -11.69 1.48 -21.27
C LYS A 221 -11.06 2.81 -21.68
N PHE A 222 -9.91 2.78 -22.34
CA PHE A 222 -9.26 4.00 -22.84
C PHE A 222 -10.11 4.73 -23.91
N LYS A 223 -10.77 4.01 -24.82
CA LYS A 223 -11.69 4.62 -25.80
C LYS A 223 -12.92 5.29 -25.17
N ARG A 224 -13.29 4.88 -23.95
CA ARG A 224 -14.43 5.42 -23.21
C ARG A 224 -14.01 6.35 -22.07
N ALA A 225 -12.72 6.66 -21.95
CA ALA A 225 -12.23 7.55 -20.92
C ALA A 225 -12.92 8.92 -21.05
N VAL A 226 -13.37 9.47 -19.93
CA VAL A 226 -14.03 10.78 -19.87
C VAL A 226 -12.99 11.85 -20.16
N THR A 227 -13.25 12.64 -21.20
CA THR A 227 -12.49 13.83 -21.56
C THR A 227 -13.36 15.08 -21.38
N ASP A 228 -12.87 16.23 -21.86
CA ASP A 228 -13.68 17.44 -22.00
C ASP A 228 -14.21 17.60 -23.44
N SER A 229 -14.98 18.67 -23.68
CA SER A 229 -15.60 18.97 -24.98
C SER A 229 -14.72 19.78 -25.93
N SER A 230 -13.49 20.14 -25.52
CA SER A 230 -12.51 20.83 -26.35
C SER A 230 -11.65 19.83 -27.15
N SER A 231 -11.12 20.27 -28.28
CA SER A 231 -10.23 19.49 -29.15
C SER A 231 -8.75 19.61 -28.77
N GLU A 232 -8.41 20.44 -27.78
CA GLU A 232 -7.03 20.63 -27.37
C GLU A 232 -6.51 19.47 -26.51
N VAL A 233 -5.38 18.88 -26.90
CA VAL A 233 -4.63 17.91 -26.10
C VAL A 233 -3.50 18.65 -25.39
N ARG A 234 -3.73 19.05 -24.14
CA ARG A 234 -2.74 19.72 -23.29
C ARG A 234 -2.90 19.32 -21.83
N PHE A 235 -1.79 19.33 -21.11
CA PHE A 235 -1.76 19.04 -19.68
C PHE A 235 -2.27 20.23 -18.86
N ASP A 236 -3.38 20.02 -18.14
CA ASP A 236 -4.07 20.97 -17.27
C ASP A 236 -5.07 20.22 -16.36
N PHE A 237 -4.66 19.86 -15.15
CA PHE A 237 -5.53 19.13 -14.22
C PHE A 237 -6.70 19.96 -13.68
N GLU A 238 -6.61 21.29 -13.70
CA GLU A 238 -7.69 22.15 -13.18
C GLU A 238 -8.85 22.20 -14.16
N THR A 239 -8.58 22.31 -15.45
CA THR A 239 -9.62 22.49 -16.48
C THR A 239 -9.84 21.29 -17.38
N LYS A 240 -8.87 20.38 -17.48
CA LYS A 240 -8.89 19.21 -18.38
C LYS A 240 -8.37 17.94 -17.68
N PRO A 241 -8.94 17.55 -16.52
CA PRO A 241 -8.40 16.45 -15.71
C PRO A 241 -8.38 15.11 -16.45
N GLY A 242 -9.38 14.83 -17.29
CA GLY A 242 -9.43 13.59 -18.11
C GLY A 242 -8.31 13.51 -19.14
N VAL A 243 -8.11 14.58 -19.91
CA VAL A 243 -7.04 14.65 -20.93
C VAL A 243 -5.65 14.67 -20.30
N SER A 244 -5.50 15.27 -19.11
CA SER A 244 -4.22 15.33 -18.40
C SER A 244 -3.82 14.01 -17.73
N ASN A 245 -4.79 13.15 -17.44
CA ASN A 245 -4.56 11.82 -16.90
C ASN A 245 -4.13 10.80 -17.98
N LEU A 246 -4.57 11.01 -19.23
CA LEU A 246 -4.23 10.19 -20.40
C LEU A 246 -2.83 10.51 -20.93
#